data_AF-A0A8J6Z3E6-F1
#
_entry.id   AF-A0A8J6Z3E6-F1
#
_cell.length_a   1.000
_cell.length_b   1.000
_cell.length_c   1.000
_cell.angle_alpha   90.00
_cell.angle_beta   90.00
_cell.angle_gamma   90.00
#
_symmetry.space_group_name_H-M   'P 1'
#
loop_
_entity.id
_entity.type
_entity.pdbx_description
1 polymer ?
#
loop_
_entity_poly.entity_id
_entity_poly.type
_entity_poly.pdbx_seq_one_letter_code
_entity_poly.pdbx_strand_id
1 'polypeptide(L)'
;MRKKLNADQLSGLVTLANYETARHDGAKILFGAGCAQTILYPMSDKNNCFVGLTDPSARKFIDKNLLAFSVSYEKFLELEHVAEESFLTAAACRKFLDGFEQEILLI
;
A
#
# COMPACT_ATOMS: atom_id res chain seq x y z
N MET A 1 -14.37 13.62 -4.35
CA MET A 1 -13.08 14.16 -4.85
C MET A 1 -12.00 13.30 -4.21
N ARG A 2 -11.43 12.34 -4.94
CA ARG A 2 -10.54 11.28 -4.40
C ARG A 2 -9.30 11.89 -3.74
N LYS A 3 -9.02 11.53 -2.48
CA LYS A 3 -7.87 12.05 -1.71
C LYS A 3 -6.65 11.19 -2.03
N LYS A 4 -5.63 11.79 -2.64
CA LYS A 4 -4.37 11.12 -2.99
C LYS A 4 -3.66 10.63 -1.71
N LEU A 5 -3.18 9.39 -1.74
CA LEU A 5 -2.34 8.79 -0.72
C LEU A 5 -1.04 9.61 -0.52
N ASN A 6 -0.77 10.09 0.69
CA ASN A 6 0.44 10.86 1.02
C ASN A 6 1.56 9.96 1.59
N ALA A 7 2.75 10.53 1.80
CA ALA A 7 3.90 9.76 2.30
C ALA A 7 3.69 9.17 3.71
N ASP A 8 2.98 9.89 4.57
CA ASP A 8 2.68 9.46 5.94
C ASP A 8 1.74 8.25 5.95
N GLN A 9 0.72 8.30 5.09
CA GLN A 9 -0.23 7.22 4.86
C GLN A 9 0.44 5.98 4.23
N LEU A 10 1.32 6.19 3.24
CA LEU A 10 2.10 5.12 2.64
C LEU A 10 3.01 4.43 3.67
N SER A 11 3.65 5.21 4.54
CA SER A 11 4.47 4.70 5.64
C SER A 11 3.65 3.81 6.59
N GLY A 12 2.43 4.24 6.93
CA GLY A 12 1.48 3.45 7.71
C GLY A 12 1.15 2.11 7.04
N LEU A 13 0.78 2.13 5.76
CA LEU A 13 0.44 0.90 5.02
C LEU A 13 1.63 -0.07 4.90
N VAL A 14 2.82 0.43 4.59
CA VAL A 14 4.03 -0.40 4.50
C VAL A 14 4.38 -1.01 5.86
N THR A 15 4.19 -0.24 6.95
CA THR A 15 4.42 -0.75 8.31
C THR A 15 3.38 -1.82 8.66
N LEU A 16 2.10 -1.59 8.35
CA LEU A 16 1.03 -2.56 8.57
C LEU A 16 1.26 -3.86 7.78
N ALA A 17 1.67 -3.75 6.52
CA ALA A 17 1.97 -4.89 5.67
C ALA A 17 3.09 -5.79 6.21
N ASN A 18 3.94 -5.24 7.09
CA ASN A 18 5.05 -5.95 7.71
C ASN A 18 4.82 -6.27 9.20
N TYR A 19 3.64 -5.98 9.74
CA TYR A 19 3.37 -6.08 11.19
C TYR A 19 3.47 -7.53 11.69
N GLU A 20 2.84 -8.47 10.98
CA GLU A 20 2.86 -9.90 11.35
C GLU A 20 3.92 -10.72 10.61
N THR A 21 4.66 -10.10 9.69
CA THR A 21 5.61 -10.83 8.84
C THR A 21 6.97 -10.92 9.51
N ALA A 22 7.35 -12.10 10.00
CA ALA A 22 8.64 -12.32 10.66
C ALA A 22 9.88 -11.96 9.79
N ARG A 23 9.71 -11.96 8.46
CA ARG A 23 10.77 -11.65 7.49
C ARG A 23 10.79 -10.18 7.05
N HIS A 24 9.78 -9.39 7.44
CA HIS A 24 9.61 -7.99 7.04
C HIS A 24 9.71 -7.75 5.52
N ASP A 25 9.19 -8.68 4.72
CA ASP A 25 9.15 -8.63 3.25
C ASP A 25 7.72 -8.52 2.69
N GLY A 26 6.73 -8.20 3.55
CA GLY A 26 5.31 -8.12 3.22
C GLY A 26 4.91 -6.95 2.34
N ALA A 27 5.80 -5.96 2.15
CA ALA A 27 5.63 -4.88 1.18
C ALA A 27 6.86 -4.78 0.26
N LYS A 28 6.63 -4.69 -1.05
CA LYS A 28 7.68 -4.73 -2.08
C LYS A 28 7.60 -3.52 -3.01
N ILE A 29 8.78 -3.03 -3.43
CA ILE A 29 8.95 -2.15 -4.60
C ILE A 29 9.73 -2.94 -5.62
N LEU A 30 9.12 -3.26 -6.76
CA LEU A 30 9.74 -4.03 -7.82
C LEU A 30 9.92 -3.18 -9.08
N PHE A 31 11.02 -3.41 -9.79
CA PHE A 31 11.25 -2.80 -11.10
C PHE A 31 10.20 -3.29 -12.10
N GLY A 32 9.64 -2.39 -12.91
CA GLY A 32 8.67 -2.72 -13.94
C GLY A 32 7.96 -1.49 -14.49
N ALA A 33 7.16 -1.64 -15.53
CA ALA A 33 6.26 -0.58 -15.97
C ALA A 33 5.19 -0.30 -14.90
N GLY A 34 4.65 0.92 -14.85
CA GLY A 34 3.67 1.31 -13.83
C GLY A 34 2.44 0.39 -13.77
N CYS A 35 1.96 -0.11 -14.92
CA CYS A 35 0.88 -1.10 -14.95
C CYS A 35 1.30 -2.45 -14.36
N ALA A 36 2.54 -2.90 -14.58
CA ALA A 36 3.03 -4.14 -13.98
C ALA A 36 3.15 -4.01 -12.46
N GLN A 37 3.70 -2.88 -12.00
CA GLN A 37 3.84 -2.58 -10.57
C GLN A 37 2.48 -2.50 -9.87
N THR A 38 1.52 -1.83 -10.50
CA THR A 38 0.21 -1.59 -9.89
C THR A 38 -0.73 -2.78 -10.04
N ILE A 39 -0.68 -3.55 -11.13
CA ILE A 39 -1.67 -4.60 -11.46
C ILE A 39 -1.05 -5.99 -11.51
N LEU A 40 0.00 -6.19 -12.31
CA LEU A 40 0.52 -7.54 -12.58
C LEU A 40 1.10 -8.21 -11.33
N TYR A 41 1.90 -7.48 -10.54
CA TYR A 41 2.53 -8.02 -9.34
C TYR A 41 1.54 -8.43 -8.24
N PRO A 42 0.57 -7.60 -7.81
CA PRO A 42 -0.43 -8.03 -6.83
C PRO A 42 -1.32 -9.17 -7.33
N MET A 43 -1.53 -9.29 -8.65
CA MET A 43 -2.24 -10.43 -9.24
C MET A 43 -1.42 -11.73 -9.21
N SER A 44 -0.09 -11.63 -9.27
CA SER A 44 0.82 -12.79 -9.36
C SER A 44 1.31 -13.27 -8.00
N ASP A 45 1.40 -12.37 -7.02
CA ASP A 45 1.87 -12.63 -5.66
C ASP A 45 0.82 -12.14 -4.66
N LYS A 46 -0.03 -13.07 -4.22
CA LYS A 46 -1.15 -12.78 -3.32
C LYS A 46 -0.75 -12.61 -1.86
N ASN A 47 0.51 -12.85 -1.50
CA ASN A 47 0.95 -12.82 -0.10
C ASN A 47 1.55 -11.47 0.29
N ASN A 48 1.87 -10.62 -0.70
CA ASN A 48 2.63 -9.39 -0.51
C ASN A 48 1.86 -8.18 -1.04
N CYS A 49 2.18 -7.02 -0.49
CA CYS A 49 1.72 -5.73 -0.96
C CYS A 49 2.78 -5.09 -1.87
N PHE A 50 2.33 -4.22 -2.78
CA PHE A 50 3.21 -3.61 -3.78
C PHE A 50 3.07 -2.10 -3.79
N VAL A 51 4.19 -1.40 -3.72
CA VAL A 51 4.24 0.04 -3.97
C VAL A 51 4.55 0.24 -5.45
N GLY A 52 3.56 0.78 -6.16
CA GLY A 52 3.59 0.98 -7.60
C GLY A 52 3.61 2.44 -8.03
N LEU A 53 3.60 2.64 -9.34
CA LEU A 53 3.79 3.95 -9.99
C LEU A 53 5.13 4.60 -9.63
N THR A 54 6.18 3.80 -9.41
CA THR A 54 7.54 4.30 -9.18
C THR A 54 8.36 4.37 -10.46
N ASP A 55 7.83 3.84 -11.58
CA ASP A 55 8.54 3.81 -12.86
C ASP A 55 8.74 5.21 -13.47
N PRO A 56 9.97 5.61 -13.85
CA PRO A 56 10.23 6.94 -14.38
C PRO A 56 9.45 7.28 -15.65
N SER A 57 9.04 6.28 -16.45
CA SER A 57 8.25 6.49 -17.65
C SER A 57 6.83 6.97 -17.35
N ALA A 58 6.09 6.32 -16.45
CA ALA A 58 4.74 6.74 -16.08
C ALA A 58 4.76 8.00 -15.23
N ARG A 59 5.81 8.21 -14.41
CA ARG A 59 6.00 9.41 -13.57
C ARG A 59 6.04 10.73 -14.36
N LYS A 60 6.28 10.68 -15.68
CA LYS A 60 6.17 11.86 -16.57
C LYS A 60 4.72 12.30 -16.82
N PHE A 61 3.77 11.39 -16.69
CA PHE A 61 2.37 11.56 -17.10
C PHE A 61 1.38 11.54 -15.93
N ILE A 62 1.85 11.29 -14.71
CA ILE A 62 1.03 11.28 -13.49
C ILE A 62 1.49 12.35 -12.50
N ASP A 63 0.64 12.63 -11.52
CA ASP A 63 0.94 13.59 -10.46
C ASP A 63 2.18 13.18 -9.64
N LYS A 64 3.03 14.16 -9.32
CA LYS A 64 4.29 13.93 -8.59
C LYS A 64 4.09 13.37 -7.18
N ASN A 65 2.93 13.56 -6.58
CA ASN A 65 2.63 13.06 -5.24
C ASN A 65 1.80 11.77 -5.29
N LEU A 66 1.54 11.21 -6.47
CA LEU A 66 0.78 9.97 -6.62
C LEU A 66 1.71 8.76 -6.65
N LEU A 67 1.50 7.85 -5.70
CA LEU A 67 2.02 6.48 -5.71
C LEU A 67 0.84 5.51 -5.56
N ALA A 68 1.02 4.28 -6.02
CA ALA A 68 0.05 3.23 -5.80
C ALA A 68 0.49 2.34 -4.63
N PHE A 69 -0.46 1.91 -3.83
CA PHE A 69 -0.30 0.79 -2.92
C PHE A 69 -1.34 -0.27 -3.33
N SER A 70 -0.85 -1.36 -3.90
CA SER A 70 -1.67 -2.44 -4.44
C SER A 70 -1.54 -3.69 -3.60
N VAL A 71 -2.63 -4.43 -3.48
CA VAL A 71 -2.73 -5.63 -2.66
C VAL A 71 -3.77 -6.55 -3.29
N SER A 72 -3.59 -7.87 -3.15
CA SER A 72 -4.65 -8.83 -3.52
C SER A 72 -5.83 -8.70 -2.56
N TYR A 73 -7.02 -9.13 -2.98
CA TYR A 73 -8.19 -9.11 -2.11
C TYR A 73 -7.99 -9.96 -0.85
N GLU A 74 -7.38 -11.15 -0.99
CA GLU A 74 -7.13 -12.03 0.16
C GLU A 74 -6.19 -11.36 1.17
N LYS A 75 -5.13 -10.69 0.70
CA LYS A 75 -4.20 -9.99 1.57
C LYS A 75 -4.82 -8.74 2.20
N PHE A 76 -5.73 -8.06 1.49
CA PHE A 76 -6.48 -6.95 2.07
C PHE A 76 -7.29 -7.39 3.29
N LEU A 77 -7.98 -8.54 3.24
CA LEU A 77 -8.73 -9.06 4.38
C LEU A 77 -7.82 -9.38 5.57
N GLU A 78 -6.62 -9.92 5.33
CA GLU A 78 -5.62 -10.13 6.38
C GLU A 78 -5.21 -8.79 7.01
N LEU A 79 -4.88 -7.77 6.20
CA LEU A 79 -4.48 -6.46 6.72
C LEU A 79 -5.59 -5.78 7.51
N GLU A 80 -6.85 -5.93 7.09
CA GLU A 80 -8.01 -5.39 7.81
C GLU A 80 -8.14 -6.03 9.19
N HIS A 81 -8.02 -7.36 9.28
CA HIS A 81 -8.07 -8.08 10.54
C HIS A 81 -6.96 -7.64 11.50
N VAL A 82 -5.74 -7.49 10.97
CA VAL A 82 -4.56 -7.08 11.75
C VAL A 82 -4.62 -5.59 12.13
N ALA A 83 -5.28 -4.75 11.34
CA ALA A 83 -5.31 -3.30 11.57
C ALA A 83 -5.83 -2.95 12.97
N GLU A 84 -6.86 -3.65 13.45
CA GLU A 84 -7.46 -3.44 14.78
C GLU A 84 -6.51 -3.82 15.93
N GLU A 85 -5.65 -4.81 15.73
CA GLU A 85 -4.67 -5.27 16.73
C GLU A 85 -3.29 -4.61 16.56
N SER A 86 -3.12 -3.79 15.53
CA SER A 86 -1.84 -3.18 15.16
C SER A 86 -1.56 -1.86 15.87
N PHE A 87 -0.36 -1.33 15.60
CA PHE A 87 0.08 0.00 15.99
C PHE A 87 -0.88 1.13 15.55
N LEU A 88 -1.76 0.90 14.57
CA LEU A 88 -2.74 1.89 14.11
C LEU A 88 -3.71 2.34 15.21
N THR A 89 -3.95 1.49 16.22
CA THR A 89 -4.78 1.86 17.37
C THR A 89 -4.03 2.70 18.41
N ALA A 90 -2.69 2.71 18.37
CA ALA A 90 -1.88 3.53 19.27
C ALA A 90 -2.11 5.02 19.00
N ALA A 91 -2.24 5.81 20.07
CA ALA A 91 -2.54 7.25 19.98
C ALA A 91 -1.53 8.04 19.12
N ALA A 92 -0.27 7.60 19.06
CA ALA A 92 0.77 8.22 18.25
C ALA A 92 0.55 8.03 16.73
N CYS A 93 -0.06 6.91 16.32
CA CYS A 93 -0.19 6.52 14.92
C CYS A 93 -1.58 6.77 14.34
N ARG A 94 -2.57 7.10 15.18
CA ARG A 94 -3.95 7.38 14.77
C ARG A 94 -4.06 8.52 13.74
N LYS A 95 -3.15 9.50 13.80
CA LYS A 95 -3.07 10.62 12.84
C LYS A 95 -2.78 10.18 11.40
N PHE A 96 -2.18 9.01 11.19
CA PHE A 96 -1.92 8.46 9.85
C PHE A 96 -3.20 8.01 9.14
N LEU A 97 -4.26 7.71 9.90
CA LEU A 97 -5.56 7.31 9.38
C LEU A 97 -6.49 8.51 9.14
N ASP A 98 -6.11 9.72 9.54
CA ASP A 98 -6.95 10.90 9.34
C ASP A 98 -7.12 11.18 7.84
N GLY A 99 -8.36 11.02 7.36
CA GLY A 99 -8.70 11.15 5.94
C GLY A 99 -8.43 9.90 5.09
N PHE A 100 -8.21 8.75 5.72
CA PHE A 100 -8.06 7.44 5.09
C PHE A 100 -9.42 6.74 4.98
N GLU A 101 -10.27 7.17 4.04
CA GLU A 101 -11.45 6.39 3.65
C GLU A 101 -10.99 5.31 2.68
N GLN A 102 -10.69 4.10 3.16
CA GLN A 102 -10.55 2.82 2.43
C GLN A 102 -10.24 2.92 0.91
N GLU A 103 -9.23 3.69 0.50
CA GLU A 103 -8.76 3.74 -0.88
C GLU A 103 -7.55 2.80 -1.00
N ILE A 104 -7.78 1.55 -0.61
CA ILE A 104 -6.96 0.45 -1.11
C ILE A 104 -7.46 0.21 -2.53
N LEU A 105 -6.56 0.33 -3.51
CA LEU A 105 -6.87 -0.04 -4.88
C LEU A 105 -7.03 -1.57 -4.89
N LEU A 106 -8.23 -2.04 -4.56
CA LEU A 106 -8.69 -3.38 -4.83
C LEU A 106 -8.61 -3.54 -6.34
N ILE A 107 -7.77 -4.46 -6.79
CA ILE A 107 -7.80 -4.97 -8.16
C ILE A 107 -8.43 -6.34 -8.07
#